data_AF-A0A525CU85-F1
#
_entry.id   AF-A0A525CU85-F1
#
_cell.length_a   1.000
_cell.length_b   1.000
_cell.length_c   1.000
_cell.angle_alpha   90.00
_cell.angle_beta   90.00
_cell.angle_gamma   90.00
#
_symmetry.space_group_name_H-M   'P 1'
#
loop_
_entity.id
_entity.type
_entity.pdbx_description
1 polymer ?
#
loop_
_entity_poly.entity_id
_entity_poly.type
_entity_poly.pdbx_seq_one_letter_code
_entity_poly.pdbx_strand_id
1 'polypeptide(L)'
;MLEYLKKSLLTGVGMALRSKAEIEELAKDFAQKSSMDQEEARQFFAECQQKYEEARVNLDNKIEQAIEKIIHRLDLPTKKDIQELNNRVDELNKKLSELKD
;
A
#
# COMPACT_ATOMS: atom_id res chain seq x y z
N MET A 1 -9.64 -28.45 -6.34
CA MET A 1 -8.73 -28.10 -5.22
C MET A 1 -7.60 -27.18 -5.64
N LEU A 2 -6.81 -27.53 -6.67
CA LEU A 2 -5.74 -26.65 -7.21
C LEU A 2 -6.24 -25.26 -7.64
N GLU A 3 -7.42 -25.19 -8.25
CA GLU A 3 -8.01 -23.92 -8.69
C GLU A 3 -8.42 -23.01 -7.53
N TYR A 4 -8.85 -23.58 -6.40
CA TYR A 4 -9.14 -22.84 -5.17
C TYR A 4 -7.87 -22.35 -4.49
N LEU A 5 -6.79 -23.13 -4.52
CA LEU A 5 -5.46 -22.72 -4.05
C LEU A 5 -4.92 -21.58 -4.92
N LYS A 6 -5.05 -21.68 -6.25
CA LYS A 6 -4.70 -20.63 -7.21
C LYS A 6 -5.49 -19.34 -6.93
N LYS A 7 -6.82 -19.43 -6.74
CA LYS A 7 -7.66 -18.29 -6.36
C LYS A 7 -7.29 -17.70 -5.00
N SER A 8 -7.00 -18.53 -4.00
CA SER A 8 -6.61 -18.10 -2.66
C SER A 8 -5.27 -17.36 -2.67
N LEU A 9 -4.29 -17.87 -3.40
CA LEU A 9 -3.00 -17.21 -3.64
C LEU A 9 -3.21 -15.87 -4.37
N LEU A 10 -3.99 -15.87 -5.45
CA LEU A 10 -4.33 -14.67 -6.23
C LEU A 10 -5.16 -13.63 -5.47
N THR A 11 -5.78 -14.00 -4.35
CA THR A 11 -6.55 -13.07 -3.49
C THR A 11 -5.62 -12.18 -2.63
N GLY A 12 -4.30 -12.39 -2.71
CA GLY A 12 -3.29 -11.38 -2.37
C GLY A 12 -2.98 -11.21 -0.88
N VAL A 13 -3.90 -11.55 0.02
CA VAL A 13 -3.70 -11.36 1.48
C VAL A 13 -2.59 -12.29 2.03
N GLY A 14 -2.51 -13.53 1.56
CA GLY A 14 -1.46 -14.47 1.96
C GLY A 14 -0.11 -14.25 1.25
N MET A 15 -0.13 -13.64 0.05
CA MET A 15 1.07 -13.32 -0.73
C MET A 15 1.74 -12.02 -0.29
N ALA A 16 0.97 -11.00 0.12
CA ALA A 16 1.52 -9.71 0.57
C ALA A 16 2.42 -9.82 1.82
N LEU A 17 2.29 -10.90 2.59
CA LEU A 17 3.05 -11.17 3.80
C LEU A 17 4.29 -12.05 3.58
N ARG A 18 4.51 -12.53 2.35
CA ARG A 18 5.61 -13.43 1.96
C ARG A 18 6.69 -12.65 1.22
N SER A 19 7.92 -13.14 1.27
CA SER A 19 9.01 -12.59 0.47
C SER A 19 8.86 -12.94 -1.01
N LYS A 20 9.46 -12.13 -1.88
CA LYS A 20 9.49 -12.39 -3.33
C LYS A 20 10.06 -13.78 -3.66
N ALA A 21 11.09 -14.22 -2.96
CA ALA A 21 11.71 -15.53 -3.15
C ALA A 21 10.74 -16.69 -2.82
N GLU A 22 9.98 -16.57 -1.73
CA GLU A 22 8.97 -17.58 -1.35
C GLU A 22 7.81 -17.65 -2.37
N ILE A 23 7.45 -16.52 -2.99
CA ILE A 23 6.43 -16.49 -4.04
C ILE A 23 6.94 -17.14 -5.32
N GLU A 24 8.20 -16.87 -5.69
CA GLU A 24 8.85 -17.52 -6.83
C GLU A 24 8.95 -19.04 -6.63
N GLU A 25 9.31 -19.49 -5.43
CA GLU A 25 9.38 -20.92 -5.08
C GLU A 25 8.00 -21.59 -5.17
N LEU A 26 6.97 -20.98 -4.57
CA LEU A 26 5.60 -21.49 -4.63
C LEU A 26 5.05 -21.55 -6.05
N ALA A 27 5.34 -20.53 -6.87
CA ALA A 27 4.91 -20.51 -8.26
C ALA A 27 5.62 -21.59 -9.09
N LYS A 28 6.90 -21.84 -8.83
CA LYS A 28 7.68 -22.91 -9.48
C LYS A 28 7.17 -24.30 -9.11
N ASP A 29 6.93 -24.53 -7.83
CA ASP A 29 6.36 -25.78 -7.32
C ASP A 29 4.97 -26.04 -7.93
N PHE A 30 4.16 -24.98 -8.05
CA PHE A 30 2.84 -25.08 -8.61
C PHE A 30 2.90 -25.42 -10.11
N ALA A 31 3.75 -24.73 -10.88
CA ALA A 31 3.94 -24.97 -12.31
C ALA A 31 4.43 -26.41 -12.60
N GLN A 32 5.32 -26.94 -11.76
CA GLN A 32 5.77 -28.33 -11.87
C GLN A 32 4.65 -29.34 -11.57
N LYS A 33 3.88 -29.10 -10.51
CA LYS A 33 2.79 -30.00 -10.07
C LYS A 33 1.58 -29.96 -11.01
N SER A 34 1.36 -28.86 -11.73
CA SER A 34 0.30 -28.73 -12.72
C SER A 34 0.67 -29.24 -14.11
N SER A 35 1.92 -29.66 -14.33
CA SER A 35 2.44 -30.03 -15.66
C SER A 35 2.22 -28.93 -16.70
N MET A 36 2.35 -27.66 -16.29
CA MET A 36 2.26 -26.51 -17.19
C MET A 36 3.35 -26.57 -18.24
N ASP A 37 3.01 -26.18 -19.46
CA ASP A 37 4.03 -25.95 -20.48
C ASP A 37 4.87 -24.70 -20.16
N GLN A 38 5.96 -24.47 -20.90
CA GLN A 38 6.87 -23.35 -20.63
C GLN A 38 6.19 -21.98 -20.75
N GLU A 39 5.22 -21.84 -21.66
CA GLU A 39 4.56 -20.56 -21.91
C GLU A 39 3.51 -20.28 -20.82
N GLU A 40 2.73 -21.28 -20.43
CA GLU A 40 1.79 -21.22 -19.32
C GLU A 40 2.50 -20.92 -17.99
N ALA A 41 3.64 -21.57 -17.73
CA ALA A 41 4.43 -21.31 -16.54
C ALA A 41 4.93 -19.86 -16.52
N ARG A 42 5.46 -19.36 -17.64
CA ARG A 42 5.97 -17.98 -17.75
C ARG A 42 4.88 -16.94 -17.53
N GLN A 43 3.69 -17.15 -18.10
CA GLN A 43 2.54 -16.28 -17.90
C GLN A 43 2.08 -16.30 -16.43
N PHE A 44 2.02 -17.48 -15.82
CA PHE A 44 1.64 -17.62 -14.41
C PHE A 44 2.61 -16.90 -13.46
N PHE A 45 3.93 -16.98 -13.70
CA PHE A 45 4.91 -16.21 -12.92
C PHE A 45 4.71 -14.70 -13.05
N ALA A 46 4.47 -14.21 -14.26
CA ALA A 46 4.23 -12.79 -14.50
C ALA A 46 2.95 -12.31 -13.77
N GLU A 47 1.88 -13.11 -13.80
CA GLU A 47 0.65 -12.83 -13.05
C GLU A 47 0.89 -12.79 -11.54
N CYS A 48 1.63 -13.76 -10.99
CA CYS A 48 1.97 -13.78 -9.56
C CYS A 48 2.78 -12.55 -9.15
N GLN A 49 3.75 -12.14 -9.96
CA GLN A 49 4.57 -10.97 -9.70
C GLN A 49 3.72 -9.68 -9.72
N GLN A 50 2.86 -9.52 -10.73
CA GLN A 50 1.95 -8.38 -10.82
C GLN A 50 1.01 -8.31 -9.61
N LYS A 51 0.41 -9.45 -9.25
CA LYS A 51 -0.50 -9.54 -8.10
C LYS A 51 0.18 -9.24 -6.77
N TYR A 52 1.44 -9.63 -6.62
CA TYR A 52 2.24 -9.28 -5.46
C TYR A 52 2.44 -7.76 -5.33
N GLU A 53 2.86 -7.10 -6.41
CA GLU A 53 3.06 -5.63 -6.39
C GLU A 53 1.75 -4.89 -6.13
N GLU A 54 0.64 -5.31 -6.76
CA GLU A 54 -0.70 -4.77 -6.48
C GLU A 54 -1.09 -4.94 -5.00
N ALA A 55 -0.82 -6.12 -4.42
CA ALA A 55 -1.15 -6.40 -3.02
C ALA A 55 -0.30 -5.55 -2.06
N ARG A 56 0.97 -5.32 -2.39
CA ARG A 56 1.87 -4.45 -1.61
C ARG A 56 1.40 -3.00 -1.59
N VAL A 57 1.12 -2.42 -2.76
CA VAL A 57 0.60 -1.04 -2.86
C VAL A 57 -0.72 -0.89 -2.11
N ASN A 58 -1.62 -1.86 -2.23
CA ASN A 58 -2.89 -1.83 -1.50
C ASN A 58 -2.72 -1.94 0.02
N LEU A 59 -1.72 -2.69 0.48
CA LEU A 59 -1.39 -2.79 1.91
C LEU A 59 -0.84 -1.45 2.43
N ASP A 60 0.11 -0.85 1.72
CA ASP A 60 0.70 0.45 2.08
C ASP A 60 -0.40 1.53 2.18
N ASN A 61 -1.29 1.62 1.19
CA ASN A 61 -2.43 2.54 1.21
C ASN A 61 -3.37 2.30 2.41
N LYS A 62 -3.63 1.04 2.77
CA LYS A 62 -4.47 0.72 3.95
C LYS A 62 -3.80 1.12 5.25
N ILE A 63 -2.49 0.97 5.35
CA ILE A 63 -1.71 1.39 6.52
C ILE A 63 -1.75 2.91 6.64
N GLU A 64 -1.51 3.65 5.54
CA GLU A 64 -1.60 5.11 5.53
C GLU A 64 -2.98 5.60 5.98
N GLN A 65 -4.06 5.05 5.42
CA GLN A 65 -5.43 5.40 5.82
C GLN A 65 -5.72 5.06 7.29
N ALA A 66 -5.17 3.95 7.81
CA ALA A 66 -5.34 3.59 9.21
C ALA A 66 -4.63 4.59 10.13
N ILE A 67 -3.41 5.00 9.77
CA ILE A 67 -2.65 6.02 10.50
C ILE A 67 -3.38 7.37 10.46
N GLU A 68 -3.83 7.82 9.29
CA GLU A 68 -4.59 9.07 9.12
C GLU A 68 -5.85 9.08 9.99
N LYS A 69 -6.61 7.98 10.01
CA LYS A 69 -7.78 7.82 10.89
C LYS A 69 -7.42 7.89 12.37
N ILE A 70 -6.29 7.31 12.78
CA ILE A 70 -5.84 7.37 14.19
C ILE A 70 -5.47 8.81 14.56
N ILE A 71 -4.71 9.51 13.71
CA ILE A 71 -4.33 10.92 13.91
C ILE A 71 -5.59 11.78 14.08
N HIS A 72 -6.58 11.62 13.20
CA HIS A 72 -7.86 12.34 13.32
C HIS A 72 -8.64 11.98 14.58
N ARG A 73 -8.67 10.70 14.99
CA ARG A 73 -9.39 10.28 16.20
C ARG A 73 -8.75 10.76 17.50
N LEU A 74 -7.43 10.97 17.50
CA LEU A 74 -6.68 11.48 18.64
C LEU A 74 -6.65 13.02 18.68
N ASP A 75 -7.35 13.69 17.76
CA ASP A 75 -7.39 15.15 17.63
C ASP A 75 -5.98 15.76 17.53
N LEU A 76 -5.07 15.04 16.87
CA LEU A 76 -3.69 15.46 16.71
C LEU A 76 -3.58 16.41 15.49
N PRO A 77 -3.04 17.62 15.66
CA PRO A 77 -2.85 18.53 14.54
C PRO A 77 -1.79 17.99 13.58
N THR A 78 -2.10 18.04 12.29
CA THR A 78 -1.15 17.71 11.22
C THR A 78 -0.15 18.84 11.01
N LYS A 79 0.94 18.55 10.30
CA LYS A 79 1.89 19.59 9.88
C LYS A 79 1.23 20.71 9.07
N LYS A 80 0.21 20.36 8.27
CA LYS A 80 -0.55 21.30 7.46
C LYS A 80 -1.35 22.26 8.34
N ASP A 81 -2.02 21.74 9.38
CA ASP A 81 -2.79 22.56 10.32
C ASP A 81 -1.89 23.59 11.03
N ILE A 82 -0.67 23.17 11.41
CA ILE A 82 0.33 24.06 12.02
C ILE A 82 0.79 25.14 11.02
N GLN A 83 1.02 24.78 9.76
CA GLN A 83 1.42 25.75 8.73
C GLN A 83 0.31 26.76 8.44
N GLU A 84 -0.94 26.33 8.34
CA GLU A 84 -2.08 27.22 8.17
C GLU A 84 -2.24 28.18 9.36
N LEU A 85 -2.02 27.68 10.59
CA LEU A 85 -2.03 28.52 11.78
C LEU A 85 -0.91 29.57 11.75
N ASN A 86 0.32 29.18 11.40
CA ASN A 86 1.44 30.11 11.29
C ASN A 86 1.20 31.20 10.24
N ASN A 87 0.68 30.83 9.06
CA ASN A 87 0.34 31.80 8.02
C ASN A 87 -0.72 32.81 8.51
N ARG A 88 -1.75 32.34 9.22
CA ARG A 88 -2.77 33.22 9.82
C ARG A 88 -2.18 34.14 10.88
N VAL A 89 -1.25 33.64 11.70
CA VAL A 89 -0.52 34.46 12.70
C VAL A 89 0.30 35.54 12.01
N ASP A 90 1.01 35.21 10.93
CA ASP A 90 1.82 36.17 10.17
C ASP A 90 0.95 37.25 9.51
N GLU A 91 -0.20 36.88 8.94
CA GLU A 91 -1.16 37.84 8.38
C GLU A 91 -1.73 38.79 9.44
N LEU A 92 -2.07 38.26 10.62
CA LEU A 92 -2.57 39.06 11.73
C LEU A 92 -1.49 40.03 12.23
N ASN A 93 -0.24 39.56 12.34
CA ASN A 93 0.89 40.39 12.74
C ASN A 93 1.12 41.54 11.75
N LYS A 94 1.04 41.27 10.43
CA LYS A 94 1.14 42.32 9.39
C LYS A 94 0.04 43.38 9.52
N LYS A 95 -1.22 42.95 9.66
CA LYS A 95 -2.35 43.87 9.85
C LYS A 95 -2.21 44.71 11.12
N LEU A 96 -1.69 44.13 12.20
CA LEU A 96 -1.45 44.85 13.45
C LEU A 96 -0.31 45.87 13.35
N SER A 97 0.74 45.59 12.56
CA SER A 97 1.77 46.60 12.29
C SER A 97 1.21 47.76 11.45
N GLU A 98 0.42 47.48 10.43
CA GLU A 98 -0.20 48.51 9.57
C GLU A 98 -1.20 49.41 10.31
N LEU A 99 -1.80 48.93 11.41
CA LEU A 99 -2.70 49.70 12.27
C LEU A 99 -1.99 50.54 13.34
N LYS A 100 -0.70 50.24 13.60
CA LYS A 100 0.12 50.95 14.60
C LYS A 100 0.95 52.08 13.99
N ASP A 101 1.15 52.06 12.68
CA ASP A 101 1.70 53.15 11.89
C ASP A 101 0.59 54.17 11.51
#